data_AF-A0A2H5YD53-F1
#
_entry.id   AF-A0A2H5YD53-F1
#
_cell.length_a   1.000
_cell.length_b   1.000
_cell.length_c   1.000
_cell.angle_alpha   90.00
_cell.angle_beta   90.00
_cell.angle_gamma   90.00
#
_symmetry.space_group_name_H-M   'P 1'
#
loop_
_entity.id
_entity.type
_entity.pdbx_description
1 polymer ?
#
loop_
_entity_poly.entity_id
_entity_poly.type
_entity_poly.pdbx_seq_one_letter_code
_entity_poly.pdbx_strand_id
1 'polypeptide(L)'
;MNLKELVSAHRANSPRLSAKPPEALLLWYADLGLEVWDEEVRYHCPSCGTPLTMLVEEFVHRDTNEDLRCEGCRGELEERGGPMA
;
A
#
# COMPACT_ATOMS: atom_id res chain seq x y z
N MET A 1 10.50 8.01 -9.21
CA MET A 1 11.03 6.65 -8.91
C MET A 1 10.38 5.60 -9.82
N ASN A 2 11.03 4.46 -10.14
CA ASN A 2 10.44 3.40 -10.98
C ASN A 2 9.89 2.20 -10.17
N LEU A 3 8.98 1.43 -10.77
CA LEU A 3 8.34 0.25 -10.14
C LEU A 3 9.34 -0.80 -9.61
N LYS A 4 10.45 -1.05 -10.34
CA LYS A 4 11.49 -2.00 -9.90
C LYS A 4 12.24 -1.52 -8.65
N GLU A 5 12.45 -0.22 -8.54
CA GLU A 5 13.08 0.38 -7.36
C GLU A 5 12.13 0.28 -6.17
N LEU A 6 10.82 0.48 -6.39
CA LEU A 6 9.78 0.29 -5.39
C LEU A 6 9.75 -1.15 -4.87
N VAL A 7 9.82 -2.15 -5.75
CA VAL A 7 9.88 -3.56 -5.33
C VAL A 7 11.10 -3.81 -4.45
N SER A 8 12.28 -3.30 -4.84
CA SER A 8 13.50 -3.48 -4.06
C SER A 8 13.39 -2.83 -2.67
N ALA A 9 12.90 -1.59 -2.61
CA ALA A 9 12.70 -0.85 -1.37
C ALA A 9 11.63 -1.51 -0.48
N HIS A 10 10.50 -1.91 -1.04
CA HIS A 10 9.41 -2.57 -0.30
C HIS A 10 9.86 -3.91 0.28
N ARG A 11 10.62 -4.71 -0.48
CA ARG A 11 11.18 -5.97 0.03
C ARG A 11 12.23 -5.78 1.10
N ALA A 12 13.00 -4.69 1.05
CA ALA A 12 14.00 -4.38 2.08
C ALA A 12 13.34 -3.92 3.40
N ASN A 13 12.22 -3.21 3.32
CA ASN A 13 11.51 -2.67 4.48
C ASN A 13 10.45 -3.61 5.06
N SER A 14 9.97 -4.59 4.29
CA SER A 14 8.93 -5.53 4.73
C SER A 14 9.45 -6.99 4.77
N PRO A 15 9.61 -7.59 5.96
CA PRO A 15 10.15 -8.94 6.10
C PRO A 15 9.26 -10.00 5.43
N ARG A 16 7.94 -9.81 5.43
CA ARG A 16 6.99 -10.73 4.75
C ARG A 16 7.13 -10.74 3.24
N LEU A 17 7.40 -9.57 2.66
CA LEU A 17 7.59 -9.42 1.21
C LEU A 17 9.01 -9.77 0.78
N SER A 18 9.99 -9.68 1.69
CA SER A 18 11.37 -10.09 1.44
C SER A 18 11.47 -11.55 0.95
N ALA A 19 10.62 -12.42 1.50
CA ALA A 19 10.53 -13.84 1.16
C ALA A 19 9.77 -14.13 -0.14
N LYS A 20 9.00 -13.18 -0.66
CA LYS A 20 8.28 -13.34 -1.93
C LYS A 20 9.21 -13.06 -3.11
N PRO A 21 9.05 -13.79 -4.23
CA PRO A 21 9.77 -13.47 -5.45
C PRO A 21 9.30 -12.10 -5.98
N PRO A 22 10.20 -11.30 -6.60
CA PRO A 22 9.85 -9.99 -7.17
C PRO A 22 8.65 -10.04 -8.12
N GLU A 23 8.52 -11.13 -8.88
CA GLU A 23 7.44 -11.36 -9.83
C GLU A 23 6.07 -11.42 -9.14
N ALA A 24 5.99 -12.04 -7.95
CA ALA A 24 4.74 -12.09 -7.19
C ALA A 24 4.33 -10.71 -6.66
N LEU A 25 5.30 -9.85 -6.31
CA LEU A 25 5.00 -8.45 -5.95
C LEU A 25 4.52 -7.65 -7.17
N LEU A 26 5.15 -7.84 -8.33
CA LEU A 26 4.74 -7.14 -9.55
C LEU A 26 3.31 -7.52 -9.97
N LEU A 27 2.95 -8.81 -9.86
CA LEU A 27 1.58 -9.26 -10.09
C LEU A 27 0.60 -8.66 -9.08
N TRP A 28 1.00 -8.58 -7.81
CA TRP A 28 0.18 -7.97 -6.77
C TRP A 28 -0.04 -6.47 -7.02
N TYR A 29 1.00 -5.74 -7.45
CA TYR A 29 0.88 -4.34 -7.84
C TYR A 29 -0.01 -4.16 -9.06
N ALA A 30 0.07 -5.07 -10.04
CA ALA A 30 -0.80 -5.03 -11.21
C ALA A 30 -2.27 -5.26 -10.85
N ASP A 31 -2.56 -6.16 -9.91
CA ASP A 31 -3.92 -6.41 -9.39
C ASP A 31 -4.52 -5.17 -8.73
N LEU A 32 -3.68 -4.44 -7.97
CA LEU A 32 -4.06 -3.16 -7.36
C LEU A 32 -4.14 -2.01 -8.38
N GLY A 33 -3.74 -2.22 -9.64
CA GLY A 33 -3.60 -1.14 -10.62
C GLY A 33 -2.63 -0.06 -10.14
N LEU A 34 -1.50 -0.47 -9.55
CA LEU A 34 -0.56 0.44 -8.92
C LEU A 34 0.24 1.24 -9.96
N GLU A 35 0.23 2.56 -9.80
CA GLU A 35 0.97 3.52 -10.59
C GLU A 35 1.87 4.36 -9.67
N VAL A 36 3.15 4.49 -10.03
CA VAL A 36 4.12 5.31 -9.29
C VAL A 36 4.21 6.68 -9.93
N TRP A 37 3.93 7.72 -9.15
CA TRP A 37 3.94 9.13 -9.55
C TRP A 37 4.97 9.87 -8.70
N ASP A 38 6.21 9.95 -9.19
CA ASP A 38 7.33 10.59 -8.50
C ASP A 38 7.59 10.03 -7.08
N GLU A 39 7.01 10.65 -6.05
CA GLU A 39 7.07 10.29 -4.61
C GLU A 39 5.77 9.67 -4.07
N GLU A 40 4.73 9.56 -4.91
CA GLU A 40 3.42 9.00 -4.57
C GLU A 40 3.16 7.68 -5.31
N VAL A 41 2.33 6.85 -4.71
CA VAL A 41 1.76 5.65 -5.34
C VAL A 41 0.25 5.76 -5.35
N ARG A 42 -0.31 5.58 -6.54
CA ARG A 42 -1.74 5.46 -6.79
C ARG A 42 -2.09 4.02 -6.98
N TYR A 43 -3.16 3.57 -6.37
CA TYR A 43 -3.60 2.18 -6.45
C TYR A 43 -5.09 2.09 -6.09
N HIS A 44 -5.70 0.94 -6.33
CA HIS A 44 -7.09 0.69 -5.98
C HIS A 44 -7.17 -0.12 -4.69
N CYS A 45 -8.11 0.25 -3.82
CA CYS A 45 -8.40 -0.52 -2.62
C CYS A 45 -8.69 -1.98 -2.99
N PRO A 46 -7.96 -2.97 -2.45
CA PRO A 46 -8.15 -4.38 -2.78
C PRO A 46 -9.52 -4.93 -2.35
N SER A 47 -10.29 -4.18 -1.54
CA SER A 47 -11.60 -4.62 -1.05
C SER A 47 -12.77 -4.01 -1.81
N CYS A 48 -12.71 -2.72 -2.16
CA CYS A 48 -13.84 -1.99 -2.76
C CYS A 48 -13.51 -1.34 -4.11
N GLY A 49 -12.26 -1.39 -4.56
CA GLY A 49 -11.80 -0.79 -5.81
C GLY A 49 -11.74 0.74 -5.81
N THR A 50 -11.97 1.40 -4.67
CA THR A 50 -11.84 2.87 -4.58
C THR A 50 -10.39 3.29 -4.86
N PRO A 51 -10.16 4.32 -5.70
CA PRO A 51 -8.82 4.82 -5.94
C PRO A 51 -8.25 5.46 -4.66
N LEU A 52 -7.01 5.10 -4.35
CA LEU A 52 -6.24 5.56 -3.21
C LEU A 52 -4.91 6.13 -3.67
N THR A 53 -4.36 7.03 -2.87
CA THR A 53 -3.04 7.61 -3.08
C THR A 53 -2.31 7.65 -1.74
N MET A 54 -1.04 7.29 -1.73
CA MET A 54 -0.20 7.24 -0.55
C MET A 54 1.24 7.61 -0.94
N LEU A 55 2.02 8.15 0.00
CA LEU A 55 3.44 8.38 -0.24
C LEU A 55 4.19 7.04 -0.39
N VAL A 56 5.20 7.02 -1.26
CA VAL A 56 6.06 5.85 -1.47
C VAL A 56 6.70 5.40 -0.16
N GLU A 57 7.15 6.33 0.67
CA GLU A 57 7.74 6.05 1.99
C GLU A 57 6.79 5.29 2.91
N GLU A 58 5.49 5.62 2.89
CA GLU A 58 4.51 4.90 3.68
C GLU A 58 4.17 3.55 3.05
N PHE A 59 4.06 3.51 1.72
CA PHE A 59 3.71 2.28 1.00
C PHE A 59 4.73 1.17 1.19
N VAL A 60 6.03 1.49 1.23
CA VAL A 60 7.08 0.47 1.44
C VAL A 60 7.04 -0.19 2.82
N HIS A 61 6.23 0.32 3.74
CA HIS A 61 5.98 -0.30 5.04
C HIS A 61 4.68 -1.12 5.09
N ARG A 62 3.89 -1.18 3.99
CA ARG A 62 2.56 -1.80 3.93
C ARG A 62 2.62 -3.16 3.22
N ASP A 63 2.76 -4.24 3.98
CA ASP A 63 3.00 -5.57 3.41
C ASP A 63 1.77 -6.44 3.14
N THR A 64 0.56 -5.94 3.44
CA THR A 64 -0.69 -6.69 3.29
C THR A 64 -1.77 -5.95 2.51
N ASN A 65 -2.73 -6.70 1.96
CA ASN A 65 -3.94 -6.11 1.37
C ASN A 65 -4.75 -5.32 2.40
N GLU A 66 -4.75 -5.74 3.67
CA GLU A 66 -5.53 -5.08 4.72
C GLU A 66 -4.97 -3.70 5.06
N ASP A 67 -3.65 -3.57 5.01
CA ASP A 67 -2.91 -2.32 5.16
C ASP A 67 -3.18 -1.32 4.03
N LEU A 68 -3.46 -1.84 2.83
CA LEU A 68 -3.78 -1.06 1.63
C LEU A 68 -5.30 -0.85 1.43
N ARG A 69 -6.14 -1.25 2.39
CA ARG A 69 -7.57 -0.93 2.31
C ARG A 69 -7.80 0.57 2.49
N CYS A 70 -8.83 1.10 1.86
CA CYS A 70 -9.30 2.47 2.12
C CYS A 70 -9.79 2.57 3.57
N GLU A 71 -9.84 3.78 4.12
CA GLU A 71 -10.31 4.02 5.49
C GLU A 71 -11.70 3.39 5.74
N GLY A 72 -12.62 3.49 4.77
CA GLY A 72 -13.93 2.86 4.85
C GLY A 72 -13.91 1.32 4.88
N CYS A 73 -12.92 0.67 4.28
CA CYS A 73 -12.73 -0.79 4.34
C CYS A 73 -11.83 -1.24 5.49
N ARG A 74 -11.06 -0.32 6.09
CA ARG A 74 -10.32 -0.55 7.34
C ARG A 74 -11.19 -0.34 8.58
N GLY A 75 -12.34 0.32 8.42
CA GLY A 75 -13.24 0.76 9.49
C GLY A 75 -13.83 -0.38 10.33
N GLU A 76 -13.11 -0.71 11.40
CA GLU A 76 -13.62 -0.72 12.77
C GLU A 76 -12.42 -0.58 13.73
N LEU A 77 -11.84 0.62 13.81
CA LEU A 77 -10.99 1.07 14.92
C LEU A 77 -11.19 2.59 15.06
N GLU A 78 -12.41 3.00 15.35
CA GLU A 78 -12.61 4.27 16.07
C GLU A 78 -11.98 4.09 17.46
N GLU A 79 -10.88 4.79 17.74
CA GLU A 79 -10.65 5.41 19.04
C GLU A 79 -9.49 6.43 18.93
N ARG A 80 -9.84 7.73 19.01
CA ARG A 80 -9.06 8.91 19.46
C ARG A 80 -9.22 10.12 18.54
N GLY A 81 -10.40 10.74 18.65
CA GLY A 81 -10.67 12.05 18.08
C GLY A 81 -11.87 12.71 18.76
N GLY A 82 -11.88 12.79 20.10
CA GLY A 82 -12.84 13.62 20.80
C GLY A 82 -12.24 14.99 21.12
N PRO A 83 -12.58 16.09 20.40
CA PRO A 83 -12.51 17.41 21.00
C PRO A 83 -13.68 17.54 21.97
N MET A 84 -13.38 17.65 23.26
CA MET A 84 -14.36 18.00 24.29
C MET A 84 -14.58 19.52 24.21
N ALA A 85 -15.72 19.94 23.66
CA ALA A 85 -16.25 21.29 23.78
C ALA A 85 -17.32 21.33 24.89
#